data_AF-A0A958DW30-F1
#
_entry.id   AF-A0A958DW30-F1
#
_cell.length_a   1.000
_cell.length_b   1.000
_cell.length_c   1.000
_cell.angle_alpha   90.00
_cell.angle_beta   90.00
_cell.angle_gamma   90.00
#
_symmetry.space_group_name_H-M   'P 1'
#
loop_
_entity.id
_entity.type
_entity.pdbx_description
1 polymer ?
#
loop_
_entity_poly.entity_id
_entity_poly.type
_entity_poly.pdbx_seq_one_letter_code
_entity_poly.pdbx_strand_id
1 'polypeptide(L)'
;MIRSLITILLLSAVLAAQDISPDQPLDLNNASFEEILQLPLSRDLAERIYERITYQGPFANIFELRDVQGVDQETLLKLKSLVRIEPFRAASEREERLNELYFRLDQWGGDEGANQALVDSWIERALEPSNINEMRYDELLNLQSVSPVDAAAIVNYRNTIGRINSQRDLRSAPYLSYYGYRNASNFVSFGSVESKKAFHGNWMVRMTNAPFMTEEAEINTSTQGAGLTDAVSGSIISNQYPDVYSRLIASWGPDVKMGISHWHALGEPVFQSDLGFTQIPKPKFYIGLENRNLGPVQMRKFYVGNYSLAFGQGVIMENSDFFQPRKSGFGFRKSYIGLSGDNSRTRQYTLTGAATQLQFGNAHLYLFGGFDKRDAILNRQAVLYNGELVNPVNQLIVLDQRFEYAPGDPARQLDSLGWRDSVKELLLGFHAAYDVLPATQIGFTYY
;
A
#
# COMPACT_ATOMS: atom_id res chain seq x y z
N MET A 1 -21.37 24.69 -6.82
CA MET A 1 -20.12 23.98 -7.14
C MET A 1 -20.04 22.56 -6.52
N ILE A 2 -21.17 21.89 -6.26
CA ILE A 2 -21.20 20.51 -5.70
C ILE A 2 -21.41 19.45 -6.80
N ARG A 3 -21.65 19.87 -8.05
CA ARG A 3 -21.89 18.97 -9.18
C ARG A 3 -20.62 18.44 -9.87
N SER A 4 -19.45 18.98 -9.59
CA SER A 4 -18.20 18.65 -10.32
C SER A 4 -17.23 17.76 -9.53
N LEU A 5 -17.36 17.66 -8.20
CA LEU A 5 -16.56 16.74 -7.39
C LEU A 5 -17.14 15.32 -7.35
N ILE A 6 -18.45 15.18 -7.57
CA ILE A 6 -19.09 13.87 -7.70
C ILE A 6 -18.76 13.22 -9.06
N THR A 7 -18.33 14.00 -10.06
CA THR A 7 -18.04 13.49 -11.42
C THR A 7 -16.65 12.86 -11.56
N ILE A 8 -15.71 13.09 -10.63
CA ILE A 8 -14.37 12.49 -10.67
C ILE A 8 -14.23 11.33 -9.66
N LEU A 9 -15.07 11.29 -8.62
CA LEU A 9 -15.16 10.13 -7.71
C LEU A 9 -16.09 9.01 -8.23
N LEU A 10 -16.79 9.24 -9.35
CA LEU A 10 -17.49 8.24 -10.17
C LEU A 10 -16.58 7.58 -11.23
N LEU A 11 -15.28 7.49 -10.96
CA LEU A 11 -14.45 6.41 -11.47
C LEU A 11 -14.30 5.30 -10.42
N SER A 12 -15.21 5.27 -9.44
CA SER A 12 -15.49 4.10 -8.62
C SER A 12 -16.09 3.03 -9.52
N ALA A 13 -15.35 1.94 -9.73
CA ALA A 13 -15.87 0.62 -10.06
C ALA A 13 -17.23 0.65 -10.77
N VAL A 14 -17.24 1.08 -12.03
CA VAL A 14 -18.10 0.36 -12.96
C VAL A 14 -17.51 -1.03 -12.94
N LEU A 15 -18.02 -1.88 -12.04
CA LEU A 15 -18.25 -3.26 -12.40
C LEU A 15 -18.94 -3.10 -13.75
N ALA A 16 -18.20 -3.31 -14.82
CA ALA A 16 -18.81 -3.37 -16.12
C ALA A 16 -19.75 -4.56 -15.99
N ALA A 17 -20.99 -4.30 -15.61
CA ALA A 17 -22.11 -5.08 -16.08
C ALA A 17 -21.94 -4.97 -17.59
N GLN A 18 -21.23 -5.96 -18.17
CA GLN A 18 -21.22 -6.11 -19.61
C GLN A 18 -22.69 -6.31 -19.94
N ASP A 19 -23.28 -5.36 -20.65
CA ASP A 19 -24.66 -5.48 -21.09
C ASP A 19 -24.73 -6.73 -21.97
N ILE A 20 -25.23 -7.83 -21.40
CA ILE A 20 -25.35 -9.10 -22.10
C ILE A 20 -26.31 -8.86 -23.25
N SER A 21 -25.75 -8.90 -24.45
CA SER A 21 -26.45 -8.60 -25.69
C SER A 21 -26.01 -9.57 -26.76
N PRO A 22 -26.78 -9.70 -27.86
CA PRO A 22 -26.35 -10.54 -28.98
C PRO A 22 -24.99 -10.17 -29.58
N ASP A 23 -24.59 -8.90 -29.45
CA ASP A 23 -23.30 -8.40 -29.92
C ASP A 23 -22.16 -8.64 -28.92
N GLN A 24 -22.49 -8.92 -27.65
CA GLN A 24 -21.56 -9.27 -26.57
C GLN A 24 -22.12 -10.44 -25.73
N PRO A 25 -22.14 -11.67 -26.28
CA PRO A 25 -22.70 -12.82 -25.59
C PRO A 25 -21.81 -13.24 -24.41
N LEU A 26 -22.41 -13.61 -23.28
CA LEU A 26 -21.72 -14.04 -22.06
C LEU A 26 -21.04 -15.40 -22.27
N ASP A 27 -19.78 -15.53 -21.85
CA ASP A 27 -19.07 -16.81 -21.88
C ASP A 27 -19.39 -17.65 -20.63
N LEU A 28 -20.24 -18.67 -20.77
CA LEU A 28 -20.71 -19.44 -19.61
C LEU A 28 -19.59 -20.17 -18.86
N ASN A 29 -18.58 -20.69 -19.56
CA ASN A 29 -17.56 -21.51 -18.92
C ASN A 29 -16.64 -20.71 -18.00
N ASN A 30 -16.55 -19.40 -18.21
CA ASN A 30 -15.67 -18.50 -17.47
C ASN A 30 -16.44 -17.41 -16.70
N ALA A 31 -17.76 -17.44 -16.74
CA ALA A 31 -18.62 -16.48 -16.06
C ALA A 31 -18.73 -16.78 -14.56
N SER A 32 -18.77 -15.72 -13.76
CA SER A 32 -19.17 -15.76 -12.36
C SER A 32 -20.67 -16.06 -12.22
N PHE A 33 -21.07 -16.55 -11.04
CA PHE A 33 -22.49 -16.78 -10.75
C PHE A 33 -23.35 -15.51 -10.90
N GLU A 34 -22.80 -14.34 -10.54
CA GLU A 34 -23.49 -13.05 -10.67
C GLU A 34 -23.75 -12.66 -12.14
N GLU A 35 -22.81 -12.97 -13.04
CA GLU A 35 -22.99 -12.74 -14.48
C GLU A 35 -24.03 -13.70 -15.08
N ILE A 36 -24.05 -14.98 -14.65
CA ILE A 36 -25.07 -15.95 -15.08
C ILE A 36 -26.46 -15.52 -14.63
N LEU A 37 -26.60 -14.89 -13.46
CA LEU A 37 -27.87 -14.35 -12.96
C LEU A 37 -28.44 -13.20 -13.81
N GLN A 38 -27.63 -12.54 -14.62
CA GLN A 38 -28.09 -11.47 -15.52
C GLN A 38 -28.78 -12.03 -16.77
N LEU A 39 -28.63 -13.33 -17.07
CA LEU A 39 -29.37 -13.99 -18.14
C LEU A 39 -30.87 -14.03 -17.81
N PRO A 40 -31.76 -14.08 -18.82
CA PRO A 40 -33.21 -14.16 -18.62
C PRO A 40 -33.63 -15.58 -18.14
N LEU A 41 -33.17 -15.97 -16.96
CA LEU A 41 -33.34 -17.28 -16.32
C LEU A 41 -33.85 -17.11 -14.89
N SER A 42 -34.42 -18.18 -14.32
CA SER A 42 -34.69 -18.23 -12.89
C SER A 42 -33.40 -18.44 -12.11
N ARG A 43 -33.35 -17.94 -10.87
CA ARG A 43 -32.19 -18.09 -9.96
C ARG A 43 -31.78 -19.57 -9.77
N ASP A 44 -32.76 -20.45 -9.59
CA ASP A 44 -32.57 -21.90 -9.43
C ASP A 44 -31.94 -22.53 -10.69
N LEU A 45 -32.31 -22.06 -11.89
CA LEU A 45 -31.73 -22.56 -13.12
C LEU A 45 -30.30 -22.04 -13.33
N ALA A 46 -30.03 -20.78 -12.99
CA ALA A 46 -28.68 -20.20 -13.01
C ALA A 46 -27.73 -20.93 -12.06
N GLU A 47 -28.21 -21.29 -10.86
CA GLU A 47 -27.45 -22.07 -9.87
C GLU A 47 -27.08 -23.45 -10.42
N ARG A 48 -28.03 -24.17 -11.01
CA ARG A 48 -27.76 -25.49 -11.63
C ARG A 48 -26.78 -25.42 -12.79
N ILE A 49 -26.83 -24.36 -13.60
CA ILE A 49 -25.85 -24.15 -14.69
C ILE A 49 -24.45 -23.94 -14.09
N TYR A 50 -24.34 -23.09 -13.06
CA TYR A 50 -23.07 -22.82 -12.38
C TYR A 50 -22.51 -24.08 -11.68
N GLU A 51 -23.34 -24.85 -10.99
CA GLU A 51 -22.97 -26.12 -10.36
C GLU A 51 -22.53 -27.17 -11.40
N ARG A 52 -23.23 -27.25 -12.54
CA ARG A 52 -22.86 -28.15 -13.64
C ARG A 52 -21.44 -27.86 -14.15
N ILE A 53 -21.08 -26.59 -14.30
CA ILE A 53 -19.73 -26.18 -14.72
C ILE A 53 -18.72 -26.52 -13.62
N THR A 54 -19.05 -26.18 -12.37
CA THR A 54 -18.14 -26.30 -11.21
C THR A 54 -17.81 -27.75 -10.88
N TYR A 55 -18.81 -28.63 -10.87
CA TYR A 55 -18.65 -30.00 -10.36
C TYR A 55 -18.55 -31.07 -11.45
N GLN A 56 -19.08 -30.81 -12.65
CA GLN A 56 -19.06 -31.77 -13.75
C GLN A 56 -18.19 -31.30 -14.94
N GLY A 57 -17.59 -30.11 -14.84
CA GLY A 57 -16.66 -29.54 -15.82
C GLY A 57 -17.32 -28.60 -16.84
N PRO A 58 -16.50 -27.84 -17.59
CA PRO A 58 -16.99 -26.86 -18.56
C PRO A 58 -17.77 -27.50 -19.71
N PHE A 59 -18.68 -26.73 -20.31
CA PHE A 59 -19.40 -27.14 -21.51
C PHE A 59 -18.47 -27.18 -22.72
N ALA A 60 -18.51 -28.23 -23.55
CA ALA A 60 -17.75 -28.23 -24.80
C ALA A 60 -18.51 -27.52 -25.94
N ASN A 61 -19.85 -27.48 -25.85
CA ASN A 61 -20.70 -26.81 -26.83
C ASN A 61 -22.02 -26.36 -26.18
N ILE A 62 -22.74 -25.45 -26.86
CA ILE A 62 -23.97 -24.84 -26.33
C ILE A 62 -25.12 -25.82 -26.11
N PHE A 63 -25.14 -26.96 -26.80
CA PHE A 63 -26.24 -27.91 -26.70
C PHE A 63 -26.22 -28.71 -25.38
N GLU A 64 -25.07 -28.79 -24.73
CA GLU A 64 -24.91 -29.43 -23.41
C GLU A 64 -25.68 -28.71 -22.30
N LEU A 65 -26.13 -27.46 -22.54
CA LEU A 65 -27.07 -26.79 -21.64
C LEU A 65 -28.37 -27.57 -21.44
N ARG A 66 -28.77 -28.39 -22.42
CA ARG A 66 -29.97 -29.24 -22.30
C ARG A 66 -29.81 -30.38 -21.30
N ASP A 67 -28.58 -30.71 -20.93
CA ASP A 67 -28.30 -31.72 -19.91
C ASP A 67 -28.55 -31.17 -18.49
N VAL A 68 -28.67 -29.84 -18.36
CA VAL A 68 -29.03 -29.20 -17.10
C VAL A 68 -30.54 -29.32 -16.87
N GLN A 69 -30.90 -29.91 -15.73
CA GLN A 69 -32.29 -30.11 -15.34
C GLN A 69 -33.05 -28.77 -15.25
N GLY A 70 -34.02 -28.58 -16.15
CA GLY A 70 -34.85 -27.37 -16.22
C GLY A 70 -34.57 -26.49 -17.45
N VAL A 71 -33.56 -26.81 -18.27
CA VAL A 71 -33.35 -26.15 -19.56
C VAL A 71 -34.14 -26.88 -20.65
N ASP A 72 -35.25 -26.27 -21.07
CA ASP A 72 -36.05 -26.75 -22.20
C ASP A 72 -35.62 -26.10 -23.53
N GLN A 73 -36.23 -26.53 -24.63
CA GLN A 73 -35.91 -26.03 -25.98
C GLN A 73 -36.22 -24.53 -26.13
N GLU A 74 -37.24 -24.02 -25.45
CA GLU A 74 -37.60 -22.60 -25.47
C GLU A 74 -36.55 -21.76 -24.75
N THR A 75 -36.10 -22.22 -23.59
CA THR A 75 -35.04 -21.59 -22.78
C THR A 75 -33.71 -21.59 -23.52
N LEU A 76 -33.34 -22.70 -24.16
CA LEU A 76 -32.13 -22.78 -24.98
C LEU A 76 -32.16 -21.76 -26.13
N LEU A 77 -33.30 -21.59 -26.81
CA LEU A 77 -33.43 -20.62 -27.90
C LEU A 77 -33.27 -19.17 -27.42
N LYS A 78 -33.76 -18.85 -26.21
CA LYS A 78 -33.57 -17.53 -25.57
C LYS A 78 -32.11 -17.28 -25.21
N LEU A 79 -31.40 -18.31 -24.71
CA LEU A 79 -29.99 -18.19 -24.34
C LEU A 79 -29.04 -18.20 -25.53
N LYS A 80 -29.43 -18.82 -26.64
CA LYS A 80 -28.55 -19.05 -27.80
C LYS A 80 -27.89 -17.79 -28.35
N SER A 81 -28.59 -16.65 -28.35
CA SER A 81 -28.04 -15.37 -28.80
C SER A 81 -27.30 -14.62 -27.70
N LEU A 82 -27.47 -14.98 -26.43
CA LEU A 82 -26.92 -14.25 -25.28
C LEU A 82 -25.69 -14.93 -24.69
N VAL A 83 -25.36 -16.14 -25.14
CA VAL A 83 -24.33 -16.98 -24.55
C VAL A 83 -23.36 -17.48 -25.62
N ARG A 84 -22.08 -17.53 -25.28
CA ARG A 84 -21.04 -18.27 -25.99
C ARG A 84 -20.36 -19.27 -25.06
N ILE A 85 -19.68 -20.25 -25.65
CA ILE A 85 -18.92 -21.28 -24.93
C ILE A 85 -17.47 -21.17 -25.39
N GLU A 86 -16.58 -20.69 -24.52
CA GLU A 86 -15.13 -20.74 -24.75
C GLU A 86 -14.45 -21.83 -23.91
N PRO A 87 -13.21 -22.25 -24.24
CA PRO A 87 -12.45 -23.13 -23.37
C PRO A 87 -12.34 -22.54 -21.96
N PHE A 88 -12.47 -23.41 -20.95
CA PHE A 88 -12.26 -23.02 -19.56
C PHE A 88 -10.86 -22.44 -19.37
N ARG A 89 -10.80 -21.25 -18.81
CA ARG A 89 -9.57 -20.58 -18.41
C ARG A 89 -9.33 -20.97 -16.96
N ALA A 90 -8.32 -21.81 -16.74
CA ALA A 90 -7.86 -22.07 -15.38
C ALA A 90 -7.56 -20.75 -14.68
N ALA A 91 -7.99 -20.65 -13.42
CA ALA A 91 -7.67 -19.51 -12.58
C ALA A 91 -6.15 -19.26 -12.63
N SER A 92 -5.76 -18.00 -12.74
CA SER A 92 -4.36 -17.65 -12.63
C SER A 92 -3.84 -18.05 -11.24
N GLU A 93 -2.55 -18.40 -11.13
CA GLU A 93 -1.90 -18.69 -9.83
C GLU A 93 -2.19 -17.59 -8.79
N ARG A 94 -2.30 -16.35 -9.26
CA ARG A 94 -2.68 -15.19 -8.45
C ARG A 94 -4.12 -15.25 -7.94
N GLU A 95 -5.09 -15.58 -8.78
CA GLU A 95 -6.50 -15.70 -8.39
C GLU A 95 -6.69 -16.84 -7.37
N GLU A 96 -6.00 -17.97 -7.57
CA GLU A 96 -5.99 -19.05 -6.59
C GLU A 96 -5.42 -18.58 -5.24
N ARG A 97 -4.31 -17.83 -5.27
CA ARG A 97 -3.73 -17.24 -4.05
C ARG A 97 -4.61 -16.18 -3.40
N LEU A 98 -5.30 -15.34 -4.17
CA LEU A 98 -6.28 -14.38 -3.64
C LEU A 98 -7.35 -15.12 -2.83
N ASN A 99 -7.87 -16.21 -3.37
CA ASN A 99 -8.87 -17.03 -2.71
C ASN A 99 -8.31 -17.73 -1.46
N GLU A 100 -7.09 -18.29 -1.54
CA GLU A 100 -6.43 -18.94 -0.40
C GLU A 100 -6.14 -17.96 0.75
N LEU A 101 -5.75 -16.73 0.41
CA LEU A 101 -5.27 -15.73 1.36
C LEU A 101 -6.32 -14.67 1.72
N TYR A 102 -7.55 -14.78 1.22
CA TYR A 102 -8.61 -13.78 1.39
C TYR A 102 -8.75 -13.29 2.84
N PHE A 103 -8.92 -14.21 3.80
CA PHE A 103 -9.07 -13.87 5.22
C PHE A 103 -7.83 -13.18 5.81
N ARG A 104 -6.63 -13.49 5.29
CA ARG A 104 -5.38 -12.86 5.75
C ARG A 104 -5.22 -11.47 5.16
N LEU A 105 -5.59 -11.28 3.89
CA LEU A 105 -5.57 -9.99 3.21
C LEU A 105 -6.55 -9.01 3.88
N ASP A 106 -7.74 -9.48 4.24
CA ASP A 106 -8.73 -8.69 5.00
C ASP A 106 -8.19 -8.28 6.37
N GLN A 107 -7.61 -9.24 7.12
CA GLN A 107 -6.98 -8.95 8.41
C GLN A 107 -5.82 -7.95 8.29
N TRP A 108 -4.92 -8.14 7.32
CA TRP A 108 -3.80 -7.22 7.08
C TRP A 108 -4.28 -5.83 6.65
N GLY A 109 -5.36 -5.77 5.86
CA GLY A 109 -6.00 -4.52 5.49
C GLY A 109 -6.56 -3.75 6.71
N GLY A 110 -6.99 -4.46 7.75
CA GLY A 110 -7.47 -3.87 9.01
C GLY A 110 -6.38 -3.49 10.02
N ASP A 111 -5.18 -4.08 9.94
CA ASP A 111 -4.08 -3.90 10.91
C ASP A 111 -3.27 -2.59 10.67
N GLU A 112 -3.93 -1.43 10.63
CA GLU A 112 -3.30 -0.11 10.49
C GLU A 112 -2.48 0.34 11.72
N GLY A 113 -2.50 -0.43 12.82
CA GLY A 113 -1.64 -0.26 13.99
C GLY A 113 -0.21 -0.81 13.80
N ALA A 114 0.12 -1.32 12.61
CA ALA A 114 1.44 -1.77 12.17
C ALA A 114 2.03 -0.80 11.13
N ASN A 115 3.35 -0.88 10.90
CA ASN A 115 4.03 -0.08 9.88
C ASN A 115 3.40 -0.38 8.49
N GLN A 116 2.75 0.61 7.89
CA GLN A 116 1.93 0.43 6.67
C GLN A 116 2.76 -0.08 5.48
N ALA A 117 4.03 0.35 5.38
CA ALA A 117 4.93 -0.14 4.34
C ALA A 117 5.17 -1.66 4.45
N LEU A 118 5.12 -2.26 5.66
CA LEU A 118 5.19 -3.71 5.83
C LEU A 118 3.94 -4.42 5.31
N VAL A 119 2.77 -3.94 5.71
CA VAL A 119 1.46 -4.51 5.32
C VAL A 119 1.34 -4.55 3.80
N ASP A 120 1.70 -3.45 3.14
CA ASP A 120 1.70 -3.34 1.68
C ASP A 120 2.65 -4.34 1.05
N SER A 121 3.87 -4.43 1.59
CA SER A 121 4.86 -5.40 1.19
C SER A 121 4.40 -6.85 1.37
N TRP A 122 3.54 -7.15 2.35
CA TRP A 122 2.98 -8.48 2.59
C TRP A 122 1.88 -8.80 1.60
N ILE A 123 0.94 -7.89 1.40
CA ILE A 123 -0.13 -8.03 0.40
C ILE A 123 0.49 -8.24 -0.98
N GLU A 124 1.48 -7.42 -1.36
CA GLU A 124 2.17 -7.56 -2.64
C GLU A 124 2.87 -8.92 -2.76
N ARG A 125 3.67 -9.33 -1.78
CA ARG A 125 4.40 -10.62 -1.84
C ARG A 125 3.50 -11.84 -1.72
N ALA A 126 2.37 -11.72 -1.07
CA ALA A 126 1.37 -12.78 -1.01
C ALA A 126 0.80 -13.03 -2.41
N LEU A 127 0.52 -11.97 -3.14
CA LEU A 127 -0.07 -12.02 -4.47
C LEU A 127 0.96 -12.23 -5.60
N GLU A 128 2.20 -11.81 -5.38
CA GLU A 128 3.34 -11.97 -6.28
C GLU A 128 4.57 -12.44 -5.48
N PRO A 129 4.70 -13.76 -5.25
CA PRO A 129 5.80 -14.29 -4.46
C PRO A 129 7.15 -14.02 -5.11
N SER A 130 8.14 -13.64 -4.30
CA SER A 130 9.52 -13.44 -4.76
C SER A 130 10.30 -14.74 -4.72
N ASN A 131 11.23 -14.94 -5.67
CA ASN A 131 12.09 -16.12 -5.66
C ASN A 131 13.00 -16.09 -4.42
N ILE A 132 12.86 -17.07 -3.53
CA ILE A 132 13.63 -17.16 -2.27
C ILE A 132 15.15 -17.14 -2.49
N ASN A 133 15.59 -17.61 -3.65
CA ASN A 133 17.01 -17.67 -4.00
C ASN A 133 17.59 -16.30 -4.37
N GLU A 134 16.74 -15.32 -4.68
CA GLU A 134 17.12 -13.95 -5.02
C GLU A 134 16.86 -12.97 -3.87
N MET A 135 16.04 -13.36 -2.90
CA MET A 135 15.72 -12.53 -1.74
C MET A 135 16.91 -12.29 -0.83
N ARG A 136 17.06 -11.06 -0.35
CA ARG A 136 18.08 -10.73 0.64
C ARG A 136 17.61 -10.91 2.08
N TYR A 137 18.57 -10.86 3.00
CA TYR A 137 18.30 -10.92 4.43
C TYR A 137 17.28 -9.87 4.89
N ASP A 138 17.42 -8.62 4.46
CA ASP A 138 16.50 -7.52 4.76
C ASP A 138 15.09 -7.75 4.20
N GLU A 139 14.97 -8.39 3.04
CA GLU A 139 13.66 -8.73 2.47
C GLU A 139 12.98 -9.88 3.18
N LEU A 140 13.75 -10.89 3.60
CA LEU A 140 13.24 -11.97 4.44
C LEU A 140 12.79 -11.42 5.81
N LEU A 141 13.52 -10.43 6.35
CA LEU A 141 13.11 -9.69 7.54
C LEU A 141 11.83 -8.89 7.33
N ASN A 142 11.56 -8.40 6.13
CA ASN A 142 10.32 -7.71 5.82
C ASN A 142 9.11 -8.66 5.68
N LEU A 143 9.30 -9.99 5.66
CA LEU A 143 8.18 -10.95 5.64
C LEU A 143 7.45 -10.98 6.99
N GLN A 144 6.14 -11.24 6.93
CA GLN A 144 5.30 -11.31 8.13
C GLN A 144 5.89 -12.34 9.10
N SER A 145 6.19 -11.93 10.34
CA SER A 145 6.55 -12.84 11.43
C SER A 145 7.74 -13.79 11.19
N VAL A 146 8.66 -13.47 10.27
CA VAL A 146 9.95 -14.18 10.10
C VAL A 146 11.00 -13.61 11.05
N SER A 147 11.52 -14.36 12.01
CA SER A 147 12.51 -13.79 12.93
C SER A 147 13.86 -13.50 12.23
N PRO A 148 14.72 -12.63 12.80
CA PRO A 148 16.09 -12.45 12.31
C PRO A 148 16.89 -13.76 12.24
N VAL A 149 16.67 -14.66 13.21
CA VAL A 149 17.32 -15.98 13.25
C VAL A 149 16.82 -16.86 12.11
N ASP A 150 15.51 -16.86 11.85
CA ASP A 150 14.92 -17.63 10.73
C ASP A 150 15.37 -17.08 9.37
N ALA A 151 15.40 -15.76 9.19
CA ALA A 151 15.90 -15.13 7.98
C ALA A 151 17.38 -15.48 7.74
N ALA A 152 18.21 -15.45 8.78
CA ALA A 152 19.60 -15.87 8.72
C ALA A 152 19.74 -17.36 8.36
N ALA A 153 18.91 -18.23 8.94
CA ALA A 153 18.88 -19.66 8.64
C ALA A 153 18.57 -19.94 7.18
N ILE A 154 17.61 -19.22 6.58
CA ILE A 154 17.27 -19.33 5.16
C ILE A 154 18.46 -18.94 4.27
N VAL A 155 19.11 -17.80 4.55
CA VAL A 155 20.26 -17.34 3.76
C VAL A 155 21.45 -18.29 3.92
N ASN A 156 21.75 -18.73 5.14
CA ASN A 156 22.82 -19.71 5.42
C ASN A 156 22.57 -21.03 4.68
N TYR A 157 21.34 -21.53 4.72
CA TYR A 157 20.96 -22.76 4.04
C TYR A 157 21.17 -22.62 2.53
N ARG A 158 20.67 -21.54 1.92
CA ARG A 158 20.90 -21.22 0.51
C ARG A 158 22.39 -21.19 0.16
N ASN A 159 23.23 -20.56 0.97
CA ASN A 159 24.66 -20.49 0.72
C ASN A 159 25.35 -21.86 0.83
N THR A 160 24.78 -22.79 1.60
CA THR A 160 25.32 -24.14 1.79
C THR A 160 24.95 -25.08 0.65
N ILE A 161 23.69 -25.06 0.21
CA ILE A 161 23.17 -25.98 -0.82
C ILE A 161 23.15 -25.37 -2.23
N GLY A 162 23.42 -24.07 -2.35
CA GLY A 162 23.40 -23.29 -3.59
C GLY A 162 22.01 -22.78 -3.96
N ARG A 163 20.99 -23.65 -3.99
CA ARG A 163 19.63 -23.26 -4.38
C ARG A 163 18.55 -24.07 -3.64
N ILE A 164 17.55 -23.36 -3.12
CA ILE A 164 16.36 -23.94 -2.49
C ILE A 164 15.32 -24.18 -3.58
N ASN A 165 14.97 -25.44 -3.84
CA ASN A 165 14.16 -25.83 -5.01
C ASN A 165 12.69 -26.12 -4.69
N SER A 166 12.34 -26.30 -3.43
CA SER A 166 10.96 -26.60 -3.05
C SER A 166 10.67 -26.23 -1.60
N GLN A 167 9.38 -26.26 -1.25
CA GLN A 167 8.93 -26.09 0.12
C GLN A 167 9.47 -27.17 1.06
N ARG A 168 9.59 -28.42 0.58
CA ARG A 168 10.19 -29.52 1.36
C ARG A 168 11.66 -29.26 1.67
N ASP A 169 12.39 -28.73 0.70
CA ASP A 169 13.80 -28.37 0.81
C ASP A 169 14.00 -27.20 1.78
N LEU A 170 13.16 -26.15 1.69
CA LEU A 170 13.15 -25.08 2.68
C LEU A 170 12.86 -25.61 4.09
N ARG A 171 11.96 -26.58 4.23
CA ARG A 171 11.62 -27.17 5.53
C ARG A 171 12.79 -27.92 6.18
N SER A 172 13.73 -28.45 5.39
CA SER A 172 14.94 -29.09 5.89
C SER A 172 16.06 -28.11 6.26
N ALA A 173 15.86 -26.80 6.10
CA ALA A 173 16.86 -25.80 6.46
C ALA A 173 17.24 -25.90 7.96
N PRO A 174 18.53 -26.13 8.28
CA PRO A 174 18.99 -26.17 9.66
C PRO A 174 18.68 -24.86 10.38
N TYR A 175 18.24 -24.96 11.64
CA TYR A 175 17.90 -23.82 12.51
C TYR A 175 16.73 -22.95 12.05
N LEU A 176 16.04 -23.30 10.97
CA LEU A 176 14.78 -22.66 10.59
C LEU A 176 13.65 -23.19 11.46
N SER A 177 13.02 -22.30 12.23
CA SER A 177 11.87 -22.69 13.04
C SER A 177 10.68 -23.07 12.15
N TYR A 178 9.77 -23.89 12.69
CA TYR A 178 8.53 -24.22 11.99
C TYR A 178 7.69 -22.97 11.67
N TYR A 179 7.66 -22.00 12.58
CA TYR A 179 6.97 -20.73 12.38
C TYR A 179 7.61 -19.89 11.27
N GLY A 180 8.94 -19.72 11.28
CA GLY A 180 9.66 -19.01 10.23
C GLY A 180 9.42 -19.61 8.85
N TYR A 181 9.50 -20.94 8.73
CA TYR A 181 9.16 -21.68 7.52
C TYR A 181 7.73 -21.40 7.03
N ARG A 182 6.72 -21.60 7.91
CA ARG A 182 5.30 -21.47 7.57
C ARG A 182 4.93 -20.03 7.20
N ASN A 183 5.55 -19.07 7.85
CA ASN A 183 5.31 -17.67 7.60
C ASN A 183 5.95 -17.25 6.28
N ALA A 184 7.21 -17.63 6.02
CA ALA A 184 7.89 -17.32 4.77
C ALA A 184 7.24 -17.99 3.55
N SER A 185 6.74 -19.23 3.69
CA SER A 185 6.26 -20.02 2.55
C SER A 185 5.15 -19.36 1.73
N ASN A 186 4.32 -18.50 2.34
CA ASN A 186 3.22 -17.84 1.63
C ASN A 186 3.69 -16.68 0.74
N PHE A 187 4.91 -16.19 0.94
CA PHE A 187 5.46 -14.99 0.29
C PHE A 187 6.58 -15.28 -0.70
N VAL A 188 6.97 -16.56 -0.83
CA VAL A 188 8.15 -16.97 -1.61
C VAL A 188 7.80 -18.00 -2.67
N SER A 189 8.60 -18.00 -3.73
CA SER A 189 8.61 -19.00 -4.79
C SER A 189 9.99 -19.67 -4.86
N PHE A 190 10.03 -20.86 -5.46
CA PHE A 190 11.27 -21.68 -5.56
C PHE A 190 11.81 -21.76 -7.00
N GLY A 191 10.96 -21.50 -7.99
CA GLY A 191 11.30 -21.48 -9.40
C GLY A 191 11.47 -20.07 -9.97
N SER A 192 11.70 -19.98 -11.27
CA SER A 192 11.44 -18.74 -12.01
C SER A 192 9.94 -18.49 -12.00
N VAL A 193 9.52 -17.35 -11.44
CA VAL A 193 8.12 -16.94 -11.50
C VAL A 193 7.86 -16.50 -12.94
N GLU A 194 7.22 -17.35 -13.74
CA GLU A 194 6.68 -16.93 -15.04
C GLU A 194 5.45 -16.05 -14.79
N SER A 195 5.69 -14.85 -14.24
CA SER A 195 4.64 -13.87 -14.04
C SER A 195 4.27 -13.29 -15.40
N LYS A 196 3.07 -13.61 -15.87
CA LYS A 196 2.45 -12.85 -16.97
C LYS A 196 2.33 -11.39 -16.50
N LYS A 197 2.78 -10.44 -17.33
CA LYS A 197 2.64 -9.01 -17.05
C LYS A 197 1.17 -8.61 -17.04
N ALA A 198 0.54 -8.74 -15.88
CA ALA A 198 -0.84 -8.34 -15.63
C ALA A 198 -0.86 -7.09 -14.77
N PHE A 199 -1.87 -6.25 -14.99
CA PHE A 199 -2.17 -5.15 -14.08
C PHE A 199 -3.01 -5.69 -12.93
N HIS A 200 -2.68 -5.30 -11.71
CA HIS A 200 -3.48 -5.59 -10.53
C HIS A 200 -3.32 -4.49 -9.50
N GLY A 201 -4.22 -4.44 -8.53
CA GLY A 201 -4.14 -3.48 -7.45
C GLY A 201 -5.18 -3.74 -6.38
N ASN A 202 -5.06 -3.01 -5.28
CA ASN A 202 -6.02 -2.96 -4.20
C ASN A 202 -6.35 -1.51 -3.88
N TRP A 203 -7.64 -1.26 -3.68
CA TRP A 203 -8.15 0.03 -3.27
C TRP A 203 -8.78 -0.11 -1.89
N MET A 204 -8.43 0.80 -0.99
CA MET A 204 -8.91 0.86 0.37
C MET A 204 -9.48 2.25 0.62
N VAL A 205 -10.65 2.30 1.25
CA VAL A 205 -11.26 3.53 1.73
C VAL A 205 -11.69 3.30 3.17
N ARG A 206 -11.23 4.18 4.05
CA ARG A 206 -11.64 4.24 5.45
C ARG A 206 -12.25 5.61 5.69
N MET A 207 -13.41 5.60 6.34
CA MET A 207 -14.08 6.80 6.80
C MET A 207 -14.43 6.60 8.27
N THR A 208 -14.03 7.53 9.13
CA THR A 208 -14.32 7.47 10.56
C THR A 208 -14.91 8.82 11.00
N ASN A 209 -16.10 8.77 11.58
CA ASN A 209 -16.81 9.94 12.11
C ASN A 209 -16.72 10.04 13.64
N ALA A 210 -16.07 9.07 14.30
CA ALA A 210 -15.76 9.16 15.72
C ALA A 210 -14.59 10.14 15.90
N PRO A 211 -14.71 11.15 16.78
CA PRO A 211 -13.60 12.02 17.09
C PRO A 211 -12.42 11.22 17.62
N PHE A 212 -11.21 11.55 17.15
CA PHE A 212 -9.98 10.95 17.62
C PHE A 212 -9.80 11.34 19.08
N MET A 213 -10.11 10.41 19.99
CA MET A 213 -9.81 10.56 21.42
C MET A 213 -8.40 10.01 21.62
N THR A 214 -7.35 10.86 21.58
CA THR A 214 -6.03 10.44 22.08
C THR A 214 -6.14 10.17 23.58
N GLU A 215 -5.34 9.23 24.11
CA GLU A 215 -5.16 9.10 25.57
C GLU A 215 -4.69 10.43 26.21
N GLU A 216 -4.04 11.32 25.44
CA GLU A 216 -3.69 12.68 25.87
C GLU A 216 -4.91 13.60 26.10
N ALA A 217 -6.05 13.34 25.45
CA ALA A 217 -7.29 14.07 25.70
C ALA A 217 -7.88 13.76 27.09
N GLU A 218 -7.51 12.64 27.72
CA GLU A 218 -7.86 12.36 29.13
C GLU A 218 -6.94 13.09 30.12
N ILE A 219 -5.70 13.41 29.74
CA ILE A 219 -4.75 14.12 30.61
C ILE A 219 -5.05 15.63 30.64
N ASN A 220 -5.51 16.21 29.52
CA ASN A 220 -5.91 17.61 29.46
C ASN A 220 -7.39 17.79 29.86
N THR A 221 -7.68 17.61 31.15
CA THR A 221 -8.94 18.05 31.78
C THR A 221 -9.17 19.57 31.67
N SER A 222 -8.20 20.35 31.18
CA SER A 222 -8.36 21.77 30.82
C SER A 222 -9.00 22.00 29.44
N THR A 223 -9.08 20.99 28.55
CA THR A 223 -9.66 21.14 27.20
C THR A 223 -11.15 20.82 27.12
N GLN A 224 -11.78 20.34 28.19
CA GLN A 224 -13.25 20.34 28.28
C GLN A 224 -13.84 21.75 28.36
N GLY A 225 -13.03 22.78 28.63
CA GLY A 225 -13.44 24.19 28.62
C GLY A 225 -13.46 24.85 27.23
N ALA A 226 -12.90 24.21 26.19
CA ALA A 226 -12.90 24.75 24.82
C ALA A 226 -14.11 24.28 23.98
N GLY A 227 -14.88 23.31 24.48
CA GLY A 227 -16.10 22.82 23.82
C GLY A 227 -17.38 23.56 24.17
N LEU A 228 -17.32 24.59 25.03
CA LEU A 228 -18.49 25.36 25.49
C LEU A 228 -18.36 26.89 25.31
N THR A 229 -17.24 27.39 24.82
CA THR A 229 -17.01 28.83 24.59
C THR A 229 -17.04 29.26 23.12
N ASP A 230 -17.18 28.32 22.18
CA ASP A 230 -17.31 28.59 20.74
C ASP A 230 -18.67 29.21 20.32
N ALA A 231 -19.53 29.57 21.29
CA ALA A 231 -20.76 30.31 21.05
C ALA A 231 -20.56 31.84 20.89
N VAL A 232 -19.34 32.37 21.08
CA VAL A 232 -19.08 33.82 21.03
C VAL A 232 -17.92 34.14 20.08
N SER A 233 -18.08 33.88 18.78
CA SER A 233 -17.56 34.68 17.66
C SER A 233 -17.96 34.03 16.35
N GLY A 234 -18.87 34.68 15.61
CA GLY A 234 -19.57 34.14 14.44
C GLY A 234 -18.75 33.97 13.16
N SER A 235 -17.64 33.23 13.17
CA SER A 235 -17.04 32.71 11.93
C SER A 235 -16.00 31.61 12.18
N ILE A 236 -16.44 30.42 12.57
CA ILE A 236 -15.64 29.20 12.32
C ILE A 236 -16.58 28.21 11.64
N ILE A 237 -16.31 27.94 10.37
CA ILE A 237 -16.94 26.83 9.64
C ILE A 237 -16.55 25.58 10.42
N SER A 238 -17.45 25.03 11.24
CA SER A 238 -17.23 23.74 11.89
C SER A 238 -16.99 22.75 10.76
N ASN A 239 -15.74 22.36 10.53
CA ASN A 239 -15.45 21.40 9.50
C ASN A 239 -15.93 20.02 9.99
N GLN A 240 -17.10 19.61 9.51
CA GLN A 240 -17.75 18.33 9.85
C GLN A 240 -17.30 17.19 8.94
N TYR A 241 -16.27 17.38 8.10
CA TYR A 241 -15.76 16.29 7.25
C TYR A 241 -15.12 15.20 8.12
N PRO A 242 -15.54 13.93 7.97
CA PRO A 242 -15.00 12.80 8.73
C PRO A 242 -13.50 12.62 8.45
N ASP A 243 -12.80 11.86 9.31
CA ASP A 243 -11.46 11.35 8.97
C ASP A 243 -11.63 10.43 7.76
N VAL A 244 -11.00 10.80 6.64
CA VAL A 244 -11.03 10.03 5.39
C VAL A 244 -9.62 9.65 5.03
N TYR A 245 -9.40 8.34 4.85
CA TYR A 245 -8.19 7.80 4.27
C TYR A 245 -8.55 6.95 3.05
N SER A 246 -8.05 7.33 1.88
CA SER A 246 -8.18 6.54 0.66
C SER A 246 -6.81 6.21 0.11
N ARG A 247 -6.66 4.98 -0.38
CA ARG A 247 -5.37 4.47 -0.83
C ARG A 247 -5.55 3.44 -1.93
N LEU A 248 -4.81 3.62 -3.01
CA LEU A 248 -4.72 2.69 -4.12
C LEU A 248 -3.25 2.29 -4.28
N ILE A 249 -2.99 0.99 -4.29
CA ILE A 249 -1.74 0.43 -4.81
C ILE A 249 -2.08 -0.36 -6.05
N ALA A 250 -1.24 -0.23 -7.06
CA ALA A 250 -1.30 -1.08 -8.23
C ALA A 250 0.11 -1.53 -8.64
N SER A 251 0.18 -2.64 -9.35
CA SER A 251 1.40 -3.10 -9.99
C SER A 251 1.12 -3.54 -11.41
N TRP A 252 2.14 -3.46 -12.25
CA TRP A 252 2.14 -4.04 -13.57
C TRP A 252 3.25 -5.09 -13.65
N GLY A 253 2.85 -6.35 -13.46
CA GLY A 253 3.76 -7.45 -13.18
C GLY A 253 4.60 -7.22 -11.91
N PRO A 254 5.70 -7.96 -11.75
CA PRO A 254 6.56 -7.87 -10.56
C PRO A 254 7.45 -6.61 -10.56
N ASP A 255 7.60 -5.94 -11.70
CA ASP A 255 8.65 -4.94 -11.89
C ASP A 255 8.20 -3.50 -11.66
N VAL A 256 6.92 -3.18 -11.85
CA VAL A 256 6.43 -1.79 -11.82
C VAL A 256 5.39 -1.67 -10.74
N LYS A 257 5.62 -0.77 -9.79
CA LYS A 257 4.74 -0.48 -8.66
C LYS A 257 4.24 0.95 -8.75
N MET A 258 3.01 1.20 -8.36
CA MET A 258 2.47 2.55 -8.27
C MET A 258 1.54 2.67 -7.07
N GLY A 259 1.54 3.83 -6.44
CA GLY A 259 0.69 4.11 -5.30
C GLY A 259 0.16 5.52 -5.34
N ILE A 260 -1.07 5.70 -4.88
CA ILE A 260 -1.63 7.00 -4.55
C ILE A 260 -2.42 6.89 -3.25
N SER A 261 -2.29 7.89 -2.38
CA SER A 261 -3.11 7.99 -1.18
C SER A 261 -3.53 9.41 -0.88
N HIS A 262 -4.66 9.54 -0.21
CA HIS A 262 -5.16 10.79 0.31
C HIS A 262 -5.64 10.56 1.75
N TRP A 263 -5.14 11.37 2.66
CA TRP A 263 -5.56 11.35 4.06
C TRP A 263 -5.92 12.75 4.53
N HIS A 264 -7.05 12.83 5.23
CA HIS A 264 -7.59 14.03 5.82
C HIS A 264 -8.15 13.70 7.21
N ALA A 265 -7.74 14.44 8.24
CA ALA A 265 -8.18 14.22 9.61
C ALA A 265 -9.52 14.93 9.89
N LEU A 266 -10.33 14.38 10.80
CA LEU A 266 -11.56 15.03 11.27
C LEU A 266 -11.25 16.46 11.77
N GLY A 267 -11.99 17.45 11.26
CA GLY A 267 -11.87 18.86 11.66
C GLY A 267 -10.72 19.64 11.01
N GLU A 268 -9.81 18.97 10.29
CA GLU A 268 -8.72 19.61 9.57
C GLU A 268 -9.23 20.33 8.31
N PRO A 269 -8.68 21.45 7.83
CA PRO A 269 -9.01 21.97 6.49
C PRO A 269 -8.55 21.03 5.36
N VAL A 270 -9.37 20.87 4.30
CA VAL A 270 -8.99 20.05 3.13
C VAL A 270 -7.98 20.82 2.29
N PHE A 271 -6.74 20.31 2.21
CA PHE A 271 -5.70 20.91 1.40
C PHE A 271 -5.83 20.50 -0.05
N GLN A 272 -5.82 21.49 -0.94
CA GLN A 272 -5.99 21.27 -2.37
C GLN A 272 -4.66 21.47 -3.12
N SER A 273 -4.48 20.68 -4.17
CA SER A 273 -3.49 20.87 -5.22
C SER A 273 -4.21 21.31 -6.48
N ASP A 274 -3.67 22.33 -7.15
CA ASP A 274 -4.19 22.82 -8.42
C ASP A 274 -3.55 22.05 -9.58
N LEU A 275 -4.36 21.34 -10.35
CA LEU A 275 -3.95 20.63 -11.56
C LEU A 275 -4.10 21.49 -12.82
N GLY A 276 -4.42 22.78 -12.69
CA GLY A 276 -4.66 23.72 -13.77
C GLY A 276 -6.04 23.63 -14.42
N PHE A 277 -6.69 22.45 -14.36
CA PHE A 277 -8.07 22.23 -14.82
C PHE A 277 -9.05 21.89 -13.70
N THR A 278 -8.56 21.56 -12.51
CA THR A 278 -9.38 21.28 -11.33
C THR A 278 -8.52 21.35 -10.06
N GLN A 279 -9.16 21.58 -8.91
CA GLN A 279 -8.53 21.48 -7.60
C GLN A 279 -8.89 20.14 -6.99
N ILE A 280 -7.88 19.32 -6.70
CA ILE A 280 -8.04 18.03 -6.01
C ILE A 280 -7.41 18.07 -4.63
N PRO A 281 -7.87 17.26 -3.66
CA PRO A 281 -7.16 17.11 -2.41
C PRO A 281 -5.70 16.67 -2.64
N LYS A 282 -4.73 17.24 -1.91
CA LYS A 282 -3.30 16.96 -2.08
C LYS A 282 -3.05 15.46 -1.85
N PRO A 283 -2.61 14.70 -2.87
CA PRO A 283 -2.31 13.29 -2.71
C PRO A 283 -0.84 13.08 -2.33
N LYS A 284 -0.55 11.93 -1.72
CA LYS A 284 0.75 11.28 -1.87
C LYS A 284 0.70 10.36 -3.07
N PHE A 285 1.81 10.25 -3.79
CA PHE A 285 1.91 9.29 -4.87
C PHE A 285 3.34 8.80 -5.05
N TYR A 286 3.48 7.60 -5.61
CA TYR A 286 4.79 7.09 -6.03
C TYR A 286 4.69 6.22 -7.27
N ILE A 287 5.81 6.13 -7.99
CA ILE A 287 6.03 5.13 -9.04
C ILE A 287 7.36 4.45 -8.73
N GLY A 288 7.37 3.13 -8.79
CA GLY A 288 8.49 2.26 -8.47
C GLY A 288 8.87 1.33 -9.63
N LEU A 289 10.16 1.11 -9.80
CA LEU A 289 10.74 0.07 -10.65
C LEU A 289 11.60 -0.85 -9.79
N GLU A 290 11.37 -2.15 -9.87
CA GLU A 290 12.08 -3.15 -9.08
C GLU A 290 12.84 -4.16 -9.94
N ASN A 291 13.89 -4.74 -9.35
CA ASN A 291 14.67 -5.88 -9.82
C ASN A 291 15.15 -5.79 -11.29
N ARG A 292 15.71 -4.64 -11.68
CA ARG A 292 16.34 -4.45 -12.98
C ARG A 292 17.81 -4.85 -12.94
N ASN A 293 18.20 -5.78 -13.81
CA ASN A 293 19.58 -6.15 -13.99
C ASN A 293 20.28 -5.14 -14.92
N LEU A 294 21.33 -4.48 -14.43
CA LEU A 294 22.15 -3.51 -15.18
C LEU A 294 23.58 -4.05 -15.40
N GLY A 295 23.70 -5.38 -15.54
CA GLY A 295 24.97 -6.09 -15.74
C GLY A 295 25.61 -6.48 -14.40
N PRO A 296 26.80 -5.95 -14.05
CA PRO A 296 27.43 -6.27 -12.77
C PRO A 296 26.66 -5.69 -11.58
N VAL A 297 25.91 -4.62 -11.79
CA VAL A 297 25.10 -3.93 -10.77
C VAL A 297 23.63 -4.28 -11.00
N GLN A 298 22.94 -4.67 -9.94
CA GLN A 298 21.50 -4.86 -9.93
C GLN A 298 20.83 -3.62 -9.32
N MET A 299 19.94 -2.98 -10.06
CA MET A 299 19.03 -1.99 -9.49
C MET A 299 17.86 -2.74 -8.86
N ARG A 300 17.91 -2.84 -7.54
CA ARG A 300 16.92 -3.55 -6.74
C ARG A 300 15.60 -2.81 -6.72
N LYS A 301 15.68 -1.50 -6.46
CA LYS A 301 14.52 -0.62 -6.33
C LYS A 301 14.87 0.77 -6.82
N PHE A 302 13.91 1.43 -7.44
CA PHE A 302 13.96 2.83 -7.79
C PHE A 302 12.57 3.41 -7.63
N TYR A 303 12.42 4.42 -6.79
CA TYR A 303 11.15 5.08 -6.52
C TYR A 303 11.26 6.57 -6.77
N VAL A 304 10.21 7.13 -7.36
CA VAL A 304 10.01 8.57 -7.56
C VAL A 304 8.66 8.95 -6.97
N GLY A 305 8.59 10.12 -6.34
CA GLY A 305 7.44 10.59 -5.56
C GLY A 305 7.68 10.40 -4.07
N ASN A 306 6.65 9.99 -3.34
CA ASN A 306 6.72 9.70 -1.91
C ASN A 306 7.36 8.34 -1.67
N TYR A 307 8.42 8.29 -0.86
CA TYR A 307 9.11 7.05 -0.55
C TYR A 307 9.41 6.92 0.95
N SER A 308 9.53 5.69 1.41
CA SER A 308 9.92 5.36 2.78
C SER A 308 11.28 4.69 2.81
N LEU A 309 12.08 5.07 3.81
CA LEU A 309 13.40 4.58 4.11
C LEU A 309 13.47 4.21 5.57
N ALA A 310 14.08 3.05 5.83
CA ALA A 310 14.41 2.62 7.17
C ALA A 310 15.73 1.85 7.18
N PHE A 311 16.72 2.35 7.94
CA PHE A 311 18.04 1.75 8.07
C PHE A 311 18.35 1.43 9.53
N GLY A 312 19.10 0.35 9.76
CA GLY A 312 19.46 -0.09 11.12
C GLY A 312 18.23 -0.31 12.01
N GLN A 313 17.18 -0.96 11.47
CA GLN A 313 15.90 -1.19 12.17
C GLN A 313 15.18 0.11 12.58
N GLY A 314 15.42 1.20 11.86
CA GLY A 314 14.86 2.52 12.15
C GLY A 314 15.63 3.32 13.20
N VAL A 315 16.79 2.84 13.66
CA VAL A 315 17.66 3.58 14.60
C VAL A 315 18.56 4.58 13.86
N ILE A 316 19.03 4.21 12.67
CA ILE A 316 19.93 5.07 11.89
C ILE A 316 19.12 6.11 11.11
N MET A 317 18.00 5.69 10.54
CA MET A 317 17.05 6.54 9.81
C MET A 317 15.72 5.80 9.72
N GLU A 318 14.62 6.52 9.94
CA GLU A 318 13.25 6.11 9.61
C GLU A 318 12.48 7.39 9.29
N ASN A 319 11.81 7.45 8.15
CA ASN A 319 11.09 8.64 7.71
C ASN A 319 9.55 8.46 7.82
N SER A 320 9.12 7.92 8.96
CA SER A 320 7.72 7.69 9.27
C SER A 320 7.34 8.30 10.62
N ASP A 321 6.11 8.82 10.70
CA ASP A 321 5.51 9.29 11.96
C ASP A 321 4.93 8.11 12.77
N PHE A 322 5.03 6.88 12.24
CA PHE A 322 4.54 5.66 12.88
C PHE A 322 5.36 5.32 14.13
N PHE A 323 4.69 5.29 15.28
CA PHE A 323 5.28 4.83 16.53
C PHE A 323 4.67 3.50 16.98
N GLN A 324 5.53 2.53 17.25
CA GLN A 324 5.11 1.29 17.88
C GLN A 324 6.18 0.82 18.90
N PRO A 325 5.79 0.51 20.15
CA PRO A 325 6.75 0.00 21.13
C PRO A 325 7.43 -1.26 20.62
N ARG A 326 8.77 -1.27 20.59
CA ARG A 326 9.55 -2.45 20.21
C ARG A 326 9.45 -3.48 21.33
N LYS A 327 8.68 -4.56 21.09
CA LYS A 327 8.68 -5.73 21.96
C LYS A 327 9.78 -6.69 21.49
N SER A 328 10.66 -7.12 22.39
CA SER A 328 11.62 -8.20 22.17
C SER A 328 11.23 -9.38 23.08
N GLY A 329 10.95 -10.56 22.52
CA GLY A 329 10.49 -11.73 23.29
C GLY A 329 9.47 -12.58 22.52
N PHE A 330 8.49 -13.17 23.24
CA PHE A 330 7.35 -13.89 22.65
C PHE A 330 6.39 -12.89 21.98
N GLY A 331 6.71 -12.52 20.73
CA GLY A 331 6.03 -11.49 19.95
C GLY A 331 6.94 -10.29 19.71
N PHE A 332 7.77 -10.36 18.66
CA PHE A 332 8.58 -9.21 18.24
C PHE A 332 7.80 -8.33 17.26
N ARG A 333 7.93 -7.01 17.40
CA ARG A 333 7.37 -6.03 16.46
C ARG A 333 8.45 -5.60 15.47
N LYS A 334 8.08 -5.45 14.21
CA LYS A 334 8.98 -5.12 13.10
C LYS A 334 8.60 -3.78 12.49
N SER A 335 9.61 -3.05 12.03
CA SER A 335 9.46 -1.98 11.05
C SER A 335 9.89 -2.48 9.69
N TYR A 336 9.40 -1.85 8.64
CA TYR A 336 9.94 -2.04 7.30
C TYR A 336 11.43 -1.69 7.31
N ILE A 337 12.26 -2.40 6.55
CA ILE A 337 13.70 -2.12 6.40
C ILE A 337 14.03 -1.97 4.91
N GLY A 338 14.82 -0.95 4.58
CA GLY A 338 15.23 -0.63 3.22
C GLY A 338 14.35 0.46 2.60
N LEU A 339 14.12 0.35 1.29
CA LEU A 339 13.39 1.32 0.47
C LEU A 339 12.03 0.77 0.01
N SER A 340 10.97 1.58 0.12
CA SER A 340 9.66 1.33 -0.50
C SER A 340 9.02 2.62 -0.99
N GLY A 341 7.94 2.50 -1.79
CA GLY A 341 7.00 3.61 -1.96
C GLY A 341 6.31 3.95 -0.63
N ASP A 342 5.93 5.21 -0.45
CA ASP A 342 5.19 5.68 0.73
C ASP A 342 3.78 6.11 0.33
N ASN A 343 2.80 5.32 0.75
CA ASN A 343 1.39 5.65 0.67
C ASN A 343 0.79 5.96 2.04
N SER A 344 1.62 6.13 3.09
CA SER A 344 1.14 6.18 4.46
C SER A 344 0.54 7.52 4.86
N ARG A 345 -0.11 7.53 6.03
CA ARG A 345 -0.61 8.73 6.70
C ARG A 345 0.48 9.63 7.28
N THR A 346 1.75 9.23 7.26
CA THR A 346 2.88 10.07 7.69
C THR A 346 2.81 11.44 7.00
N ARG A 347 3.12 12.53 7.68
CA ARG A 347 3.17 13.87 7.09
C ARG A 347 4.51 14.51 7.37
N GLN A 348 4.89 14.65 8.63
CA GLN A 348 6.02 15.49 9.00
C GLN A 348 7.36 14.91 8.55
N TYR A 349 7.57 13.59 8.69
CA TYR A 349 8.79 12.94 8.23
C TYR A 349 8.73 12.42 6.79
N THR A 350 7.68 12.74 6.03
CA THR A 350 7.54 12.28 4.64
C THR A 350 8.74 12.73 3.78
N LEU A 351 9.21 11.87 2.87
CA LEU A 351 10.17 12.27 1.85
C LEU A 351 9.52 12.22 0.47
N THR A 352 9.60 13.33 -0.25
CA THR A 352 9.11 13.47 -1.63
C THR A 352 10.28 13.77 -2.55
N GLY A 353 10.60 12.87 -3.47
CA GLY A 353 11.74 13.02 -4.37
C GLY A 353 12.06 11.73 -5.13
N ALA A 354 13.31 11.29 -5.07
CA ALA A 354 13.73 10.03 -5.68
C ALA A 354 14.70 9.27 -4.79
N ALA A 355 14.59 7.94 -4.82
CA ALA A 355 15.50 7.04 -4.11
C ALA A 355 15.76 5.78 -4.94
N THR A 356 16.98 5.24 -4.82
CA THR A 356 17.36 3.97 -5.46
C THR A 356 18.14 3.08 -4.51
N GLN A 357 17.99 1.78 -4.69
CA GLN A 357 18.80 0.73 -4.08
C GLN A 357 19.56 -0.01 -5.20
N LEU A 358 20.88 0.04 -5.13
CA LEU A 358 21.80 -0.65 -6.02
C LEU A 358 22.51 -1.77 -5.24
N GLN A 359 22.74 -2.90 -5.91
CA GLN A 359 23.49 -4.02 -5.37
C GLN A 359 24.60 -4.44 -6.33
N PHE A 360 25.80 -4.66 -5.78
CA PHE A 360 26.95 -5.23 -6.46
C PHE A 360 27.56 -6.33 -5.58
N GLY A 361 27.24 -7.59 -5.88
CA GLY A 361 27.60 -8.72 -5.02
C GLY A 361 27.02 -8.56 -3.61
N ASN A 362 27.91 -8.49 -2.61
CA ASN A 362 27.56 -8.29 -1.19
C ASN A 362 27.51 -6.82 -0.76
N ALA A 363 27.81 -5.89 -1.68
CA ALA A 363 27.79 -4.45 -1.42
C ALA A 363 26.48 -3.83 -1.91
N HIS A 364 25.95 -2.90 -1.13
CA HIS A 364 24.65 -2.28 -1.36
C HIS A 364 24.74 -0.79 -1.13
N LEU A 365 24.15 -0.03 -2.04
CA LEU A 365 24.14 1.42 -2.00
C LEU A 365 22.72 1.92 -2.16
N TYR A 366 22.24 2.66 -1.16
CA TYR A 366 21.02 3.43 -1.25
C TYR A 366 21.42 4.88 -1.49
N LEU A 367 20.82 5.49 -2.51
CA LEU A 367 20.93 6.92 -2.77
C LEU A 367 19.53 7.49 -2.66
N PHE A 368 19.37 8.59 -1.95
CA PHE A 368 18.07 9.21 -1.74
C PHE A 368 18.17 10.72 -1.66
N GLY A 369 17.16 11.37 -2.20
CA GLY A 369 17.04 12.81 -2.16
C GLY A 369 15.58 13.20 -2.13
N GLY A 370 15.27 14.26 -1.39
CA GLY A 370 13.91 14.74 -1.21
C GLY A 370 13.90 16.25 -1.03
N PHE A 371 12.82 16.86 -1.49
CA PHE A 371 12.52 18.25 -1.23
C PHE A 371 11.07 18.35 -0.79
N ASP A 372 10.84 18.84 0.42
CA ASP A 372 9.50 18.98 0.97
C ASP A 372 9.34 20.29 1.73
N LYS A 373 8.09 20.70 1.92
CA LYS A 373 7.75 21.80 2.82
C LYS A 373 7.39 21.20 4.18
N ARG A 374 7.96 21.76 5.23
CA ARG A 374 7.76 21.34 6.61
C ARG A 374 6.93 22.35 7.36
N ASP A 375 6.14 21.85 8.30
CA ASP A 375 5.45 22.69 9.25
C ASP A 375 6.42 23.16 10.32
N ALA A 376 6.42 24.46 10.58
CA ALA A 376 7.32 25.07 11.53
C ALA A 376 6.74 26.36 12.11
N ILE A 377 7.10 26.61 13.35
CA ILE A 377 6.93 27.88 14.02
C ILE A 377 8.11 28.77 13.66
N LEU A 378 7.85 29.86 12.95
CA LEU A 378 8.86 30.87 12.63
C LEU A 378 8.95 31.93 13.75
N ASN A 379 10.08 32.59 13.90
CA ASN A 379 10.19 33.76 14.77
C ASN A 379 9.45 34.96 14.16
N ARG A 380 8.70 35.72 14.97
CA ARG A 380 7.93 36.87 14.47
C ARG A 380 8.82 38.02 14.00
N GLN A 381 9.96 38.20 14.66
CA GLN A 381 10.94 39.19 14.27
C GLN A 381 11.79 38.65 13.11
N ALA A 382 11.70 39.31 11.96
CA ALA A 382 12.56 39.02 10.82
C ALA A 382 14.00 39.50 11.10
N VAL A 383 14.97 38.77 10.56
CA VAL A 383 16.39 39.12 10.56
C VAL A 383 16.86 39.30 9.13
N LEU A 384 17.86 40.16 8.94
CA LEU A 384 18.47 40.33 7.63
C LEU A 384 19.45 39.17 7.38
N TYR A 385 19.20 38.38 6.35
CA TYR A 385 20.08 37.30 5.90
C TYR A 385 20.30 37.43 4.39
N ASN A 386 21.56 37.54 3.97
CA ASN A 386 21.94 37.76 2.56
C ASN A 386 21.20 38.93 1.87
N GLY A 387 20.85 39.97 2.62
CA GLY A 387 20.14 41.15 2.10
C GLY A 387 18.61 41.02 2.05
N GLU A 388 18.05 39.87 2.45
CA GLU A 388 16.60 39.64 2.54
C GLU A 388 16.16 39.53 3.99
N LEU A 389 14.97 40.07 4.31
CA LEU A 389 14.34 39.87 5.61
C LEU A 389 13.73 38.48 5.65
N VAL A 390 14.23 37.63 6.56
CA VAL A 390 13.75 36.26 6.75
C VAL A 390 13.37 36.04 8.21
N ASN A 391 12.34 35.24 8.44
CA ASN A 391 11.93 34.84 9.79
C ASN A 391 12.65 33.53 10.16
N PRO A 392 13.58 33.53 11.15
CA PRO A 392 14.30 32.31 11.53
C PRO A 392 13.35 31.23 12.03
N VAL A 393 13.71 29.97 11.79
CA VAL A 393 12.98 28.80 12.31
C VAL A 393 13.17 28.73 13.82
N ASN A 394 12.08 28.56 14.55
CA ASN A 394 12.11 28.30 16.00
C ASN A 394 11.98 26.79 16.26
N GLN A 395 10.89 26.18 15.77
CA GLN A 395 10.58 24.78 16.04
C GLN A 395 9.83 24.14 14.87
N LEU A 396 10.10 22.86 14.59
CA LEU A 396 9.30 22.04 13.67
C LEU A 396 8.05 21.50 14.35
N ILE A 397 6.94 21.42 13.62
CA ILE A 397 5.65 20.93 14.13
C ILE A 397 5.45 19.49 13.67
N VAL A 398 5.15 18.58 14.60
CA VAL A 398 4.93 17.14 14.34
C VAL A 398 3.48 16.73 14.67
N LEU A 399 2.55 17.68 14.60
CA LEU A 399 1.14 17.44 14.94
C LEU A 399 0.42 16.74 13.78
N ASP A 400 -0.41 15.74 14.11
CA ASP A 400 -1.20 14.99 13.12
C ASP A 400 -2.24 15.87 12.41
N GLN A 401 -2.92 16.75 13.16
CA GLN A 401 -3.82 17.75 12.60
C GLN A 401 -3.05 19.01 12.22
N ARG A 402 -3.07 19.38 10.94
CA ARG A 402 -2.34 20.54 10.43
C ARG A 402 -3.29 21.72 10.28
N PHE A 403 -2.93 22.84 10.88
CA PHE A 403 -3.63 24.10 10.71
C PHE A 403 -2.69 25.14 10.13
N GLU A 404 -3.23 26.09 9.39
CA GLU A 404 -2.42 27.21 8.87
C GLU A 404 -1.92 28.11 9.99
N TYR A 405 -2.71 28.23 11.07
CA TYR A 405 -2.40 28.99 12.28
C TYR A 405 -2.87 28.20 13.51
N ALA A 406 -2.27 28.47 14.68
CA ALA A 406 -2.81 27.97 15.94
C ALA A 406 -4.25 28.46 16.16
N PRO A 407 -5.14 27.64 16.72
CA PRO A 407 -6.34 28.15 17.37
C PRO A 407 -5.94 29.21 18.42
N GLY A 408 -6.38 30.46 18.23
CA GLY A 408 -6.13 31.55 19.18
C GLY A 408 -4.80 32.30 19.05
N ASP A 409 -4.08 32.21 17.92
CA ASP A 409 -2.88 33.05 17.65
C ASP A 409 -3.15 34.12 16.57
N PRO A 410 -3.87 35.21 16.89
CA PRO A 410 -4.18 36.28 15.92
C PRO A 410 -2.95 37.08 15.51
N ALA A 411 -1.90 37.08 16.33
CA ALA A 411 -0.68 37.83 16.09
C ALA A 411 0.07 37.30 14.86
N ARG A 412 0.22 35.98 14.73
CA ARG A 412 0.85 35.38 13.54
C ARG A 412 0.00 35.48 12.28
N GLN A 413 -1.31 35.48 12.43
CA GLN A 413 -2.23 35.70 11.31
C GLN A 413 -2.05 37.10 10.71
N LEU A 414 -1.90 38.13 11.56
CA LEU A 414 -1.60 39.50 11.12
C LEU A 414 -0.24 39.60 10.42
N ASP A 415 0.77 38.88 10.94
CA ASP A 415 2.12 38.88 10.40
C ASP A 415 2.28 37.98 9.15
N SER A 416 1.20 37.30 8.70
CA SER A 416 1.24 36.30 7.61
C SER A 416 2.25 35.16 7.85
N LEU A 417 2.50 34.80 9.11
CA LEU A 417 3.44 33.76 9.52
C LEU A 417 2.71 32.45 9.80
N GLY A 418 2.24 31.83 8.73
CA GLY A 418 1.62 30.51 8.78
C GLY A 418 2.55 29.43 9.33
N TRP A 419 1.98 28.47 10.04
CA TRP A 419 2.67 27.30 10.57
C TRP A 419 2.88 26.21 9.52
N ARG A 420 1.97 26.16 8.55
CA ARG A 420 1.92 25.11 7.54
C ARG A 420 2.88 25.40 6.39
N ASP A 421 3.63 24.38 5.97
CA ASP A 421 4.50 24.42 4.79
C ASP A 421 5.46 25.64 4.81
N SER A 422 5.86 26.09 6.00
CA SER A 422 6.52 27.37 6.27
C SER A 422 8.04 27.31 6.08
N VAL A 423 8.63 26.10 6.13
CA VAL A 423 10.04 25.87 5.87
C VAL A 423 10.21 24.93 4.69
N LYS A 424 11.24 25.15 3.88
CA LYS A 424 11.64 24.26 2.79
C LYS A 424 12.82 23.42 3.25
N GLU A 425 12.70 22.11 3.16
CA GLU A 425 13.74 21.15 3.53
C GLU A 425 14.25 20.47 2.25
N LEU A 426 15.56 20.54 2.03
CA LEU A 426 16.26 19.73 1.04
C LEU A 426 17.07 18.69 1.81
N LEU A 427 16.82 17.41 1.54
CA LEU A 427 17.55 16.30 2.12
C LEU A 427 18.22 15.51 0.99
N LEU A 428 19.52 15.27 1.13
CA LEU A 428 20.31 14.46 0.19
C LEU A 428 21.18 13.52 1.01
N GLY A 429 21.04 12.22 0.78
CA GLY A 429 21.74 11.24 1.57
C GLY A 429 22.05 9.95 0.84
N PHE A 430 22.87 9.16 1.50
CA PHE A 430 23.17 7.80 1.07
C PHE A 430 23.35 6.86 2.26
N HIS A 431 23.13 5.59 1.99
CA HIS A 431 23.49 4.49 2.89
C HIS A 431 24.29 3.46 2.09
N ALA A 432 25.54 3.23 2.48
CA ALA A 432 26.38 2.19 1.91
C ALA A 432 26.52 1.06 2.93
N ALA A 433 26.26 -0.18 2.53
CA ALA A 433 26.35 -1.36 3.39
C ALA A 433 27.07 -2.51 2.68
N TYR A 434 27.76 -3.33 3.47
CA TYR A 434 28.42 -4.54 3.00
C TYR A 434 28.06 -5.72 3.90
N ASP A 435 27.55 -6.79 3.30
CA ASP A 435 27.21 -8.03 4.00
C ASP A 435 28.49 -8.83 4.26
N VAL A 436 28.92 -8.88 5.53
CA VAL A 436 30.08 -9.66 5.97
C VAL A 436 29.68 -11.10 6.25
N LEU A 437 28.52 -11.27 6.90
CA LEU A 437 27.88 -12.56 7.15
C LEU A 437 26.38 -12.46 6.79
N PRO A 438 25.69 -13.59 6.60
CA PRO A 438 24.27 -13.61 6.20
C PRO A 438 23.29 -12.77 7.04
N ALA A 439 23.64 -12.43 8.29
CA ALA A 439 22.85 -11.57 9.17
C ALA A 439 23.67 -10.39 9.75
N THR A 440 24.85 -10.12 9.21
CA THR A 440 25.76 -9.09 9.71
C THR A 440 26.21 -8.21 8.57
N GLN A 441 25.79 -6.94 8.65
CA GLN A 441 26.19 -5.90 7.73
C GLN A 441 27.01 -4.84 8.47
N ILE A 442 28.01 -4.29 7.79
CA ILE A 442 28.67 -3.05 8.20
C ILE A 442 28.18 -1.98 7.25
N GLY A 443 27.65 -0.88 7.80
CA GLY A 443 27.07 0.19 7.01
C GLY A 443 27.48 1.57 7.49
N PHE A 444 27.49 2.51 6.57
CA PHE A 444 27.70 3.93 6.79
C PHE A 444 26.54 4.70 6.17
N THR A 445 25.99 5.66 6.91
CA THR A 445 24.86 6.50 6.48
C THR A 445 25.22 7.96 6.69
N TYR A 446 24.85 8.80 5.72
CA TYR A 446 25.01 10.25 5.78
C TYR A 446 23.82 10.91 5.07
N TYR A 447 23.23 11.94 5.68
CA TYR A 447 22.15 12.75 5.09
C TYR A 447 22.04 14.12 5.77
#